data_AF-A0A1C6BZ44-F1
#
_entry.id   AF-A0A1C6BZ44-F1
#
_cell.length_a   1.000
_cell.length_b   1.000
_cell.length_c   1.000
_cell.angle_alpha   90.00
_cell.angle_beta   90.00
_cell.angle_gamma   90.00
#
_symmetry.space_group_name_H-M   'P 1'
#
loop_
_entity.id
_entity.type
_entity.pdbx_description
1 polymer ?
#
loop_
_entity_poly.entity_id
_entity_poly.type
_entity_poly.pdbx_seq_one_letter_code
_entity_poly.pdbx_strand_id
1 'polypeptide(L)'
;MQIDSSLIHAFLHDLPMEQTSGYSYVSGFQQPDSKRKDVVSALLSELETIVEEFPVFNKDIWLSLFSDMDELLASLTIIPVVGSTSAPMRTEVFKHNVIILDLIHIADYTRILSQMTYIMQNYITLEITKLCIRHRYPLSTHHYLDMLDDMTFTHGLANWLAWNRNCKEYKFQDDRYEPHKEKAFGMLAQAITIENKALQHTVLHKALHSDFWNQFTAVAGMFYFDDVYHDIGKDGILLLYRHGPKHFIHTIFHTNDK
;
A
#
# COMPACT_ATOMS: atom_id res chain seq x y z
N MET A 1 -10.81 11.00 6.93
CA MET A 1 -10.28 11.23 5.58
C MET A 1 -11.22 12.13 4.81
N GLN A 2 -10.71 12.86 3.83
CA GLN A 2 -11.49 13.75 2.98
C GLN A 2 -11.30 13.38 1.51
N ILE A 3 -12.25 13.70 0.65
CA ILE A 3 -12.13 13.57 -0.81
C ILE A 3 -12.08 14.96 -1.43
N ASP A 4 -11.05 15.26 -2.23
CA ASP A 4 -11.06 16.40 -3.16
C ASP A 4 -11.45 15.90 -4.55
N SER A 5 -12.74 15.97 -4.87
CA SER A 5 -13.31 15.53 -6.14
C SER A 5 -13.40 16.65 -7.19
N SER A 6 -12.74 17.80 -6.96
CA SER A 6 -12.85 18.98 -7.82
C SER A 6 -12.54 18.71 -9.29
N LEU A 7 -11.48 17.96 -9.57
CA LEU A 7 -11.09 17.60 -10.93
C LEU A 7 -12.10 16.65 -11.58
N ILE A 8 -12.60 15.66 -10.83
CA ILE A 8 -13.62 14.73 -11.33
C ILE A 8 -14.91 15.49 -11.67
N HIS A 9 -15.35 16.39 -10.80
CA HIS A 9 -16.52 17.23 -11.05
C HIS A 9 -16.34 18.07 -12.32
N ALA A 10 -15.15 18.68 -12.51
CA ALA A 10 -14.86 19.42 -13.73
C ALA A 10 -14.92 18.53 -14.99
N PHE A 11 -14.35 17.32 -14.94
CA PHE A 11 -14.44 16.35 -16.03
C PHE A 11 -15.89 15.95 -16.35
N LEU A 12 -16.69 15.61 -15.35
CA LEU A 12 -18.08 15.17 -15.53
C LEU A 12 -18.95 16.27 -16.18
N HIS A 13 -18.68 17.54 -15.85
CA HIS A 13 -19.47 18.69 -16.32
C HIS A 13 -18.85 19.50 -17.45
N ASP A 14 -17.80 18.98 -18.12
CA ASP A 14 -17.10 19.66 -19.22
C ASP A 14 -16.57 21.06 -18.84
N LEU A 15 -16.14 21.22 -17.58
CA LEU A 15 -15.52 22.44 -17.08
C LEU A 15 -13.99 22.39 -17.28
N PRO A 16 -13.29 23.54 -17.32
CA PRO A 16 -11.84 23.57 -17.42
C PRO A 16 -11.16 22.86 -16.23
N MET A 17 -10.56 21.70 -16.47
CA MET A 17 -9.92 20.90 -15.41
C MET A 17 -8.65 21.56 -14.88
N GLU A 18 -7.93 22.32 -15.71
CA GLU A 18 -6.68 23.01 -15.38
C GLU A 18 -6.83 24.06 -14.27
N GLN A 19 -8.06 24.46 -13.97
CA GLN A 19 -8.38 25.44 -12.93
C GLN A 19 -8.73 24.80 -11.58
N THR A 20 -8.72 23.47 -11.48
CA THR A 20 -9.08 22.73 -10.25
C THR A 20 -7.87 22.45 -9.37
N SER A 21 -8.09 22.28 -8.06
CA SER A 21 -7.03 21.89 -7.11
C SER A 21 -6.46 20.50 -7.42
N GLY A 22 -7.30 19.57 -7.89
CA GLY A 22 -6.86 18.22 -8.27
C GLY A 22 -5.88 18.20 -9.45
N TYR A 23 -5.87 19.23 -10.31
CA TYR A 23 -5.05 19.23 -11.53
C TYR A 23 -3.55 19.21 -11.26
N SER A 24 -3.08 19.90 -10.21
CA SER A 24 -1.67 19.87 -9.83
C SER A 24 -1.17 18.49 -9.41
N TYR A 25 -2.09 17.57 -9.11
CA TYR A 25 -1.81 16.18 -8.75
C TYR A 25 -1.91 15.22 -9.93
N VAL A 26 -2.11 15.70 -11.15
CA VAL A 26 -2.08 14.86 -12.35
C VAL A 26 -0.65 14.80 -12.88
N SER A 27 -0.02 13.63 -12.85
CA SER A 27 1.32 13.43 -13.39
C SER A 27 1.25 13.16 -14.89
N GLY A 28 1.59 14.20 -15.67
CA GLY A 28 1.36 14.26 -17.10
C GLY A 28 -0.14 14.28 -17.41
N PHE A 29 -0.61 15.24 -18.20
CA PHE A 29 -2.03 15.38 -18.52
C PHE A 29 -2.29 15.02 -19.97
N GLN A 30 -3.18 14.05 -20.16
CA GLN A 30 -3.79 13.73 -21.44
C GLN A 30 -5.30 13.87 -21.31
N GLN A 31 -5.92 14.55 -22.28
CA GLN A 31 -7.36 14.75 -22.29
C GLN A 31 -8.09 13.39 -22.18
N PRO A 32 -8.85 13.16 -21.11
CA PRO A 32 -9.59 11.92 -20.93
C PRO A 32 -10.75 11.81 -21.93
N ASP A 33 -11.07 10.59 -22.36
CA ASP A 33 -12.20 10.32 -23.26
C ASP A 33 -13.53 10.64 -22.57
N SER A 34 -14.32 11.55 -23.14
CA SER A 34 -15.61 11.99 -22.60
C SER A 34 -16.64 10.86 -22.50
N LYS A 35 -16.46 9.76 -23.24
CA LYS A 35 -17.31 8.56 -23.12
C LYS A 35 -17.12 7.80 -21.81
N ARG A 36 -16.07 8.13 -21.04
CA ARG A 36 -15.76 7.48 -19.75
C ARG A 36 -16.45 8.12 -18.55
N LYS A 37 -17.27 9.16 -18.74
CA LYS A 37 -17.96 9.87 -17.65
C LYS A 37 -18.81 8.95 -16.78
N ASP A 38 -19.56 8.02 -17.38
CA ASP A 38 -20.45 7.13 -16.63
C ASP A 38 -19.67 6.24 -15.64
N VAL A 39 -18.56 5.64 -16.09
CA VAL A 39 -17.72 4.81 -15.21
C VAL A 39 -16.98 5.64 -14.16
N VAL A 40 -16.53 6.84 -14.51
CA VAL A 40 -15.88 7.75 -13.56
C VAL A 40 -16.86 8.22 -12.48
N SER A 41 -18.10 8.55 -12.86
CA SER A 41 -19.15 8.91 -11.91
C SER A 41 -19.51 7.76 -10.98
N ALA A 42 -19.62 6.53 -11.51
CA ALA A 42 -19.87 5.35 -10.68
C ALA A 42 -18.71 5.10 -9.69
N LEU A 43 -17.45 5.20 -10.16
CA LEU A 43 -16.28 5.03 -9.29
C LEU A 43 -16.14 6.10 -8.23
N LEU A 44 -16.52 7.35 -8.52
CA LEU A 44 -16.54 8.41 -7.52
C LEU A 44 -17.53 8.07 -6.40
N SER A 45 -18.73 7.60 -6.72
CA SER A 45 -19.73 7.19 -5.73
C SER A 45 -19.26 6.00 -4.88
N GLU A 46 -18.59 5.02 -5.49
CA GLU A 46 -17.99 3.91 -4.77
C GLU A 46 -16.84 4.38 -3.86
N LEU A 47 -16.02 5.33 -4.30
CA LEU A 47 -14.96 5.93 -3.49
C LEU A 47 -15.51 6.70 -2.30
N GLU A 48 -16.58 7.47 -2.47
CA GLU A 48 -17.27 8.17 -1.39
C GLU A 48 -17.77 7.17 -0.33
N THR A 49 -18.37 6.06 -0.77
CA THR A 49 -18.82 4.96 0.11
C THR A 49 -17.63 4.33 0.86
N ILE A 50 -16.51 4.09 0.17
CA ILE A 50 -15.27 3.58 0.80
C ILE A 50 -14.76 4.54 1.88
N VAL A 51 -14.78 5.84 1.62
CA VAL A 51 -14.27 6.82 2.60
C VAL A 51 -15.22 6.97 3.79
N GLU A 52 -16.53 6.94 3.55
CA GLU A 52 -17.55 7.06 4.60
C GLU A 52 -17.62 5.82 5.50
N GLU A 53 -17.66 4.61 4.93
CA GLU A 53 -17.79 3.37 5.70
C GLU A 53 -16.44 2.87 6.27
N PHE A 54 -15.34 3.41 5.74
CA PHE A 54 -13.98 2.99 6.01
C PHE A 54 -13.81 1.44 5.95
N PRO A 55 -14.16 0.78 4.82
CA PRO A 55 -14.09 -0.66 4.67
C PRO A 55 -12.66 -1.06 4.31
N VAL A 56 -11.73 -0.86 5.23
CA VAL A 56 -10.38 -1.40 5.12
C VAL A 56 -10.44 -2.93 5.11
N PHE A 57 -9.59 -3.57 4.32
CA PHE A 57 -9.48 -5.03 4.38
C PHE A 57 -8.98 -5.45 5.77
N ASN A 58 -9.38 -6.64 6.21
CA ASN A 58 -9.02 -7.16 7.52
C ASN A 58 -9.39 -6.21 8.68
N LYS A 59 -10.55 -5.54 8.58
CA LYS A 59 -11.02 -4.47 9.48
C LYS A 59 -10.80 -4.73 10.96
N ASP A 60 -11.10 -5.93 11.46
CA ASP A 60 -10.91 -6.27 12.87
C ASP A 60 -9.44 -6.20 13.32
N ILE A 61 -8.51 -6.73 12.51
CA ILE A 61 -7.07 -6.66 12.79
C ILE A 61 -6.58 -5.23 12.59
N TRP A 62 -7.00 -4.58 11.50
CA TRP A 62 -6.59 -3.22 11.16
C TRP A 62 -6.96 -2.23 12.28
N LEU A 63 -8.21 -2.25 12.75
CA LEU A 63 -8.66 -1.39 13.85
C LEU A 63 -7.93 -1.69 15.16
N SER A 64 -7.52 -2.93 15.40
CA SER A 64 -6.75 -3.30 16.60
C SER A 64 -5.30 -2.81 16.56
N LEU A 65 -4.73 -2.66 15.37
CA LEU A 65 -3.38 -2.13 15.17
C LEU A 65 -3.35 -0.59 15.23
N PHE A 66 -4.41 0.06 14.75
CA PHE A 66 -4.42 1.50 14.44
C PHE A 66 -5.58 2.26 15.13
N SER A 67 -6.02 1.78 16.30
CA SER A 67 -7.19 2.32 17.04
C SER A 67 -7.11 3.78 17.46
N ASP A 68 -5.93 4.38 17.41
CA ASP A 68 -5.55 5.71 17.87
C ASP A 68 -5.10 6.63 16.72
N MET A 69 -5.42 6.27 15.47
CA MET A 69 -4.97 6.99 14.27
C MET A 69 -6.02 7.97 13.71
N ASP A 70 -7.12 8.23 14.41
CA ASP A 70 -8.23 9.05 13.92
C ASP A 70 -7.81 10.43 13.43
N GLU A 71 -6.94 11.13 14.18
CA GLU A 71 -6.45 12.46 13.81
C GLU A 71 -5.59 12.42 12.54
N LEU A 72 -4.70 11.43 12.43
CA LEU A 72 -3.88 11.22 11.25
C LEU A 72 -4.75 10.96 10.02
N LEU A 73 -5.75 10.07 10.14
CA LEU A 73 -6.69 9.75 9.07
C LEU A 73 -7.62 10.92 8.73
N ALA A 74 -7.94 11.80 9.69
CA ALA A 74 -8.70 13.01 9.43
C ALA A 74 -7.90 14.02 8.58
N SER A 75 -6.56 14.03 8.72
CA SER A 75 -5.66 14.88 7.92
C SER A 75 -5.40 14.37 6.49
N LEU A 76 -5.75 13.12 6.19
CA LEU A 76 -5.50 12.48 4.89
C LEU A 76 -6.56 12.88 3.86
N THR A 77 -6.09 13.30 2.68
CA THR A 77 -6.94 13.63 1.53
C THR A 77 -6.77 12.61 0.41
N ILE A 78 -7.88 12.08 -0.10
CA ILE A 78 -7.91 11.29 -1.32
C ILE A 78 -8.28 12.20 -2.49
N ILE A 79 -7.45 12.22 -3.52
CA ILE A 79 -7.62 13.05 -4.71
C ILE A 79 -7.86 12.11 -5.89
N PRO A 80 -9.12 11.78 -6.21
CA PRO A 80 -9.42 11.10 -7.45
C PRO A 80 -9.10 12.02 -8.64
N VAL A 81 -8.41 11.48 -9.63
CA VAL A 81 -8.00 12.18 -10.85
C VAL A 81 -8.43 11.41 -12.10
N VAL A 82 -8.32 12.06 -13.26
CA VAL A 82 -8.43 11.43 -14.58
C VAL A 82 -7.38 12.03 -15.52
N GLY A 83 -6.95 11.25 -16.51
CA GLY A 83 -6.08 11.73 -17.58
C GLY A 83 -4.60 11.80 -17.19
N SER A 84 -4.16 11.08 -16.15
CA SER A 84 -2.73 10.93 -15.88
C SER A 84 -2.08 10.09 -16.98
N THR A 85 -0.86 10.44 -17.38
CA THR A 85 -0.05 9.59 -18.30
C THR A 85 0.91 8.66 -17.55
N SER A 86 0.85 8.66 -16.22
CA SER A 86 1.77 7.93 -15.34
C SER A 86 1.11 6.71 -14.70
N ALA A 87 1.76 6.11 -13.69
CA ALA A 87 1.22 4.98 -12.95
C ALA A 87 -0.21 5.26 -12.42
N PRO A 88 -1.09 4.25 -12.43
CA PRO A 88 -2.53 4.43 -12.24
C PRO A 88 -2.95 4.84 -10.82
N MET A 89 -2.08 4.61 -9.84
CA MET A 89 -2.31 4.91 -8.44
C MET A 89 -0.98 5.35 -7.83
N ARG A 90 -1.00 6.43 -7.04
CA ARG A 90 0.21 6.98 -6.42
C ARG A 90 -0.10 7.65 -5.09
N THR A 91 0.84 7.62 -4.17
CA THR A 91 0.70 8.25 -2.84
C THR A 91 1.80 9.29 -2.66
N GLU A 92 1.42 10.50 -2.26
CA GLU A 92 2.31 11.62 -2.03
C GLU A 92 2.23 12.04 -0.55
N VAL A 93 3.12 11.46 0.28
CA VAL A 93 3.13 11.71 1.74
C VAL A 93 3.86 13.00 2.10
N PHE A 94 4.92 13.37 1.38
CA PHE A 94 5.88 14.41 1.79
C PHE A 94 5.38 15.87 1.79
N LYS A 95 4.16 16.16 1.32
CA LYS A 95 3.64 17.54 1.28
C LYS A 95 2.28 17.72 1.95
N HIS A 96 1.35 16.76 1.83
CA HIS A 96 -0.03 16.95 2.29
C HIS A 96 -0.77 15.67 2.72
N ASN A 97 -0.09 14.55 3.02
CA ASN A 97 -0.73 13.24 3.26
C ASN A 97 -1.83 12.95 2.23
N VAL A 98 -1.42 12.68 0.98
CA VAL A 98 -2.37 12.53 -0.14
C VAL A 98 -2.29 11.15 -0.76
N ILE A 99 -3.46 10.56 -1.03
CA ILE A 99 -3.61 9.38 -1.89
C ILE A 99 -4.24 9.82 -3.20
N ILE A 100 -3.61 9.51 -4.33
CA ILE A 100 -4.07 9.90 -5.67
C ILE A 100 -4.51 8.65 -6.44
N LEU A 101 -5.73 8.69 -6.97
CA LEU A 101 -6.36 7.56 -7.65
C LEU A 101 -6.80 7.99 -9.06
N ASP A 102 -6.20 7.46 -10.12
CA ASP A 102 -6.73 7.70 -11.47
C ASP A 102 -7.90 6.75 -11.76
N LEU A 103 -9.12 7.29 -11.77
CA LEU A 103 -10.34 6.49 -11.91
C LEU A 103 -10.47 5.86 -13.30
N ILE A 104 -9.89 6.48 -14.34
CA ILE A 104 -9.90 5.89 -15.69
C ILE A 104 -8.95 4.70 -15.75
N HIS A 105 -7.74 4.84 -15.22
CA HIS A 105 -6.82 3.72 -15.19
C HIS A 105 -7.31 2.56 -14.34
N ILE A 106 -7.98 2.83 -13.21
CA ILE A 106 -8.64 1.79 -12.42
C ILE A 106 -9.66 1.04 -13.27
N ALA A 107 -10.46 1.78 -14.04
CA ALA A 107 -11.43 1.20 -14.98
C ALA A 107 -10.80 0.50 -16.20
N ASP A 108 -9.49 0.66 -16.45
CA ASP A 108 -8.79 -0.05 -17.52
C ASP A 108 -8.32 -1.46 -17.10
N TYR A 109 -8.24 -1.74 -15.79
CA TYR A 109 -7.91 -3.08 -15.28
C TYR A 109 -9.00 -4.12 -15.51
N THR A 110 -10.27 -3.69 -15.50
CA THR A 110 -11.44 -4.58 -15.58
C THR A 110 -12.66 -3.79 -15.99
N ARG A 111 -13.69 -4.47 -16.51
CA ARG A 111 -14.98 -3.86 -16.88
C ARG A 111 -16.05 -3.98 -15.79
N ILE A 112 -15.75 -4.66 -14.69
CA ILE A 112 -16.71 -4.98 -13.64
C ILE A 112 -16.53 -3.99 -12.48
N LEU A 113 -17.56 -3.19 -12.18
CA LEU A 113 -17.50 -2.14 -11.16
C LEU A 113 -17.04 -2.67 -9.80
N SER A 114 -17.57 -3.81 -9.34
CA SER A 114 -17.18 -4.40 -8.05
C SER A 114 -15.71 -4.80 -7.97
N GLN A 115 -15.08 -5.14 -9.09
CA GLN A 115 -13.63 -5.40 -9.15
C GLN A 115 -12.82 -4.09 -9.14
N MET A 116 -13.31 -3.03 -9.78
CA MET A 116 -12.71 -1.69 -9.68
C MET A 116 -12.78 -1.15 -8.24
N THR A 117 -13.94 -1.28 -7.57
CA THR A 117 -14.13 -0.96 -6.15
C THR A 117 -13.15 -1.75 -5.28
N TYR A 118 -12.98 -3.05 -5.56
CA TYR A 118 -12.00 -3.87 -4.86
C TYR A 118 -10.57 -3.33 -5.01
N ILE A 119 -10.16 -2.92 -6.22
CA ILE A 119 -8.84 -2.32 -6.48
C ILE A 119 -8.65 -1.04 -5.67
N MET A 120 -9.65 -0.15 -5.63
CA MET A 120 -9.62 1.06 -4.79
C MET A 120 -9.45 0.73 -3.31
N GLN A 121 -10.27 -0.18 -2.78
CA GLN A 121 -10.22 -0.60 -1.37
C GLN A 121 -8.86 -1.22 -1.00
N ASN A 122 -8.33 -2.09 -1.86
CA ASN A 122 -7.02 -2.71 -1.70
C ASN A 122 -5.92 -1.64 -1.59
N TYR A 123 -5.85 -0.71 -2.54
CA TYR A 123 -4.81 0.31 -2.56
C TYR A 123 -4.93 1.30 -1.41
N ILE A 124 -6.15 1.74 -1.09
CA ILE A 124 -6.38 2.61 0.07
C ILE A 124 -5.91 1.89 1.35
N THR A 125 -6.31 0.63 1.56
CA THR A 125 -5.86 -0.16 2.72
C THR A 125 -4.33 -0.25 2.78
N LEU A 126 -3.67 -0.51 1.65
CA LEU A 126 -2.21 -0.59 1.55
C LEU A 126 -1.55 0.72 2.00
N GLU A 127 -1.97 1.86 1.46
CA GLU A 127 -1.29 3.14 1.64
C GLU A 127 -1.57 3.77 3.00
N ILE A 128 -2.81 3.69 3.50
CA ILE A 128 -3.11 4.16 4.86
C ILE A 128 -2.40 3.31 5.92
N THR A 129 -2.20 2.02 5.67
CA THR A 129 -1.45 1.15 6.58
C THR A 129 0.00 1.61 6.66
N LYS A 130 0.65 1.84 5.50
CA LYS A 130 2.02 2.39 5.46
C LYS A 130 2.09 3.75 6.18
N LEU A 131 1.11 4.62 5.97
CA LEU A 131 1.04 5.93 6.62
C LEU A 131 0.99 5.79 8.15
N CYS A 132 0.09 4.96 8.67
CA CYS A 132 -0.05 4.74 10.11
C CYS A 132 1.21 4.12 10.73
N ILE A 133 1.83 3.16 10.05
CA ILE A 133 3.09 2.55 10.50
C ILE A 133 4.19 3.61 10.59
N ARG A 134 4.39 4.41 9.54
CA ARG A 134 5.44 5.46 9.50
C ARG A 134 5.19 6.60 10.48
N HIS A 135 3.93 6.89 10.78
CA HIS A 135 3.59 7.87 11.82
C HIS A 135 4.02 7.36 13.21
N ARG A 136 3.75 6.08 13.51
CA ARG A 136 4.13 5.48 14.80
C ARG A 136 5.61 5.18 14.92
N TYR A 137 6.22 4.70 13.84
CA TYR A 137 7.61 4.27 13.78
C TYR A 137 8.36 5.06 12.70
N PRO A 138 8.61 6.36 12.90
CA PRO A 138 9.32 7.16 11.93
C PRO A 138 10.75 6.67 11.76
N LEU A 139 11.15 6.41 10.51
CA LEU A 139 12.53 6.06 10.19
C LEU A 139 13.42 7.28 10.42
N SER A 140 14.26 7.22 11.47
CA SER A 140 15.12 8.33 11.89
C SER A 140 16.54 8.26 11.33
N THR A 141 16.90 7.16 10.67
CA THR A 141 18.24 6.94 10.13
C THR A 141 18.17 6.53 8.65
N HIS A 142 19.27 6.77 7.94
CA HIS A 142 19.49 6.24 6.58
C HIS A 142 20.52 5.10 6.59
N HIS A 143 20.64 4.41 7.72
CA HIS A 143 21.48 3.22 7.80
C HIS A 143 20.83 2.08 7.02
N TYR A 144 21.63 1.37 6.24
CA TYR A 144 21.15 0.37 5.29
C TYR A 144 20.27 -0.71 5.95
N LEU A 145 20.69 -1.26 7.09
CA LEU A 145 19.91 -2.29 7.78
C LEU A 145 18.61 -1.73 8.38
N ASP A 146 18.62 -0.52 8.94
CA ASP A 146 17.41 0.15 9.44
C ASP A 146 16.41 0.41 8.30
N MET A 147 16.90 0.71 7.09
CA MET A 147 16.06 0.84 5.90
C MET A 147 15.49 -0.51 5.46
N LEU A 148 16.27 -1.60 5.49
CA LEU A 148 15.76 -2.94 5.21
C LEU A 148 14.70 -3.37 6.22
N ASP A 149 14.92 -3.07 7.50
CA ASP A 149 13.98 -3.27 8.61
C ASP A 149 12.66 -2.55 8.35
N ASP A 150 12.69 -1.23 8.13
CA ASP A 150 11.49 -0.45 7.81
C ASP A 150 10.78 -0.97 6.56
N MET A 151 11.53 -1.21 5.47
CA MET A 151 10.92 -1.66 4.21
C MET A 151 10.26 -3.03 4.37
N THR A 152 10.92 -3.98 5.03
CA THR A 152 10.41 -5.35 5.21
C THR A 152 9.21 -5.36 6.15
N PHE A 153 9.25 -4.61 7.24
CA PHE A 153 8.15 -4.49 8.18
C PHE A 153 6.96 -3.72 7.60
N THR A 154 7.19 -2.48 7.18
CA THR A 154 6.14 -1.55 6.75
C THR A 154 5.45 -2.03 5.48
N HIS A 155 6.22 -2.41 4.45
CA HIS A 155 5.62 -2.91 3.21
C HIS A 155 5.09 -4.33 3.38
N GLY A 156 5.72 -5.17 4.20
CA GLY A 156 5.24 -6.53 4.48
C GLY A 156 3.86 -6.53 5.13
N LEU A 157 3.70 -5.82 6.25
CA LEU A 157 2.42 -5.74 6.96
C LEU A 157 1.33 -5.08 6.10
N ALA A 158 1.67 -4.02 5.38
CA ALA A 158 0.73 -3.33 4.53
C ALA A 158 0.23 -4.21 3.37
N ASN A 159 1.13 -4.95 2.70
CA ASN A 159 0.73 -5.87 1.65
C ASN A 159 -0.08 -7.05 2.21
N TRP A 160 0.30 -7.59 3.38
CA TRP A 160 -0.46 -8.66 4.01
C TRP A 160 -1.88 -8.21 4.39
N LEU A 161 -2.05 -7.04 5.02
CA LEU A 161 -3.38 -6.51 5.36
C LEU A 161 -4.20 -6.15 4.12
N ALA A 162 -3.57 -5.70 3.04
CA ALA A 162 -4.25 -5.35 1.80
C ALA A 162 -4.50 -6.54 0.87
N TRP A 163 -3.86 -7.70 1.09
CA TRP A 163 -3.83 -8.80 0.11
C TRP A 163 -5.22 -9.25 -0.37
N ASN A 164 -6.14 -9.49 0.57
CA ASN A 164 -7.56 -9.73 0.29
C ASN A 164 -8.41 -9.34 1.50
N ARG A 165 -9.75 -9.30 1.35
CA ARG A 165 -10.70 -8.82 2.37
C ARG A 165 -10.56 -9.50 3.72
N ASN A 166 -10.20 -10.80 3.72
CA ASN A 166 -10.15 -11.66 4.90
C ASN A 166 -8.90 -12.55 4.87
N CYS A 167 -7.98 -12.34 5.81
CA CYS A 167 -6.73 -13.07 5.99
C CYS A 167 -6.93 -14.58 6.23
N LYS A 168 -8.08 -14.99 6.75
CA LYS A 168 -8.42 -16.42 6.93
C LYS A 168 -8.58 -17.16 5.60
N GLU A 169 -8.76 -16.43 4.50
CA GLU A 169 -8.94 -16.99 3.15
C GLU A 169 -7.66 -16.91 2.32
N TYR A 170 -6.55 -16.47 2.91
CA TYR A 170 -5.28 -16.39 2.21
C TYR A 170 -4.78 -17.79 1.89
N LYS A 171 -4.20 -17.92 0.70
CA LYS A 171 -3.71 -19.20 0.16
C LYS A 171 -2.20 -19.21 -0.01
N PHE A 172 -1.49 -18.49 0.86
CA PHE A 172 -0.04 -18.36 0.77
C PHE A 172 0.72 -19.68 0.99
N GLN A 173 0.05 -20.69 1.54
CA GLN A 173 0.59 -22.05 1.70
C GLN A 173 0.42 -22.92 0.44
N ASP A 174 -0.26 -22.44 -0.62
CA ASP A 174 -0.35 -23.18 -1.87
C ASP A 174 1.02 -23.21 -2.59
N ASP A 175 1.39 -24.35 -3.18
CA ASP A 175 2.67 -24.57 -3.89
C ASP A 175 3.04 -23.49 -4.92
N ARG A 176 2.04 -22.80 -5.49
CA ARG A 176 2.25 -21.68 -6.43
C ARG A 176 2.97 -20.48 -5.81
N TYR A 177 2.95 -20.32 -4.48
CA TYR A 177 3.60 -19.22 -3.78
C TYR A 177 4.98 -19.57 -3.25
N GLU A 178 5.31 -20.86 -3.15
CA GLU A 178 6.58 -21.34 -2.60
C GLU A 178 7.81 -20.75 -3.32
N PRO A 179 7.88 -20.69 -4.67
CA PRO A 179 9.02 -20.08 -5.36
C PRO A 179 9.17 -18.58 -5.07
N HIS A 180 8.07 -17.87 -4.80
CA HIS A 180 8.10 -16.47 -4.43
C HIS A 180 8.59 -16.28 -3.00
N LYS A 181 8.13 -17.15 -2.09
CA LYS A 181 8.54 -17.17 -0.68
C LYS A 181 10.04 -17.47 -0.56
N GLU A 182 10.51 -18.56 -1.15
CA GLU A 182 11.93 -18.96 -1.14
C GLU A 182 12.83 -17.86 -1.71
N LYS A 183 12.47 -17.31 -2.87
CA LYS A 183 13.22 -16.23 -3.50
C LYS A 183 13.30 -14.98 -2.61
N ALA A 184 12.17 -14.57 -2.03
CA ALA A 184 12.12 -13.34 -1.23
C ALA A 184 12.98 -13.46 0.04
N PHE A 185 12.85 -14.55 0.79
CA PHE A 185 13.68 -14.79 1.98
C PHE A 185 15.15 -14.98 1.63
N GLY A 186 15.47 -15.71 0.56
CA GLY A 186 16.85 -15.89 0.10
C GLY A 186 17.52 -14.57 -0.29
N MET A 187 16.80 -13.70 -1.01
CA MET A 187 17.30 -12.37 -1.36
C MET A 187 17.46 -11.48 -0.13
N LEU A 188 16.54 -11.54 0.83
CA LEU A 188 16.64 -10.79 2.08
C LEU A 188 17.84 -11.24 2.93
N ALA A 189 18.06 -12.55 3.07
CA ALA A 189 19.20 -13.11 3.78
C ALA A 189 20.53 -12.65 3.17
N GLN A 190 20.64 -12.67 1.83
CA GLN A 190 21.82 -12.14 1.13
C GLN A 190 21.97 -10.63 1.32
N ALA A 191 20.86 -9.87 1.30
CA ALA A 191 20.87 -8.42 1.44
C ALA A 191 21.46 -7.98 2.79
N ILE A 192 21.17 -8.71 3.88
CA ILE A 192 21.67 -8.41 5.24
C ILE A 192 23.19 -8.45 5.32
N THR A 193 23.85 -9.32 4.54
CA THR A 193 25.31 -9.50 4.60
C THR A 193 26.11 -8.52 3.72
N ILE A 194 25.44 -7.61 3.01
CA ILE A 194 26.11 -6.70 2.07
C ILE A 194 26.75 -5.53 2.83
N GLU A 195 28.07 -5.43 2.78
CA GLU A 195 28.83 -4.32 3.36
C GLU A 195 29.15 -3.21 2.35
N ASN A 196 29.17 -3.52 1.04
CA ASN A 196 29.51 -2.56 0.00
C ASN A 196 28.39 -1.52 -0.20
N LYS A 197 28.68 -0.24 0.07
CA LYS A 197 27.71 0.86 -0.01
C LYS A 197 27.05 1.06 -1.39
N ALA A 198 27.78 0.86 -2.49
CA ALA A 198 27.21 1.01 -3.83
C ALA A 198 26.21 -0.12 -4.14
N LEU A 199 26.52 -1.35 -3.70
CA LEU A 199 25.60 -2.47 -3.78
C LEU A 199 24.38 -2.27 -2.86
N GLN A 200 24.58 -1.78 -1.64
CA GLN A 200 23.48 -1.43 -0.72
C GLN A 200 22.48 -0.47 -1.37
N HIS A 201 22.95 0.61 -1.99
CA HIS A 201 22.09 1.55 -2.70
C HIS A 201 21.32 0.87 -3.86
N THR A 202 21.99 0.02 -4.62
CA THR A 202 21.37 -0.74 -5.72
C THR A 202 20.28 -1.68 -5.20
N VAL A 203 20.52 -2.34 -4.06
CA VAL A 203 19.58 -3.25 -3.42
C VAL A 203 18.34 -2.51 -2.92
N LEU A 204 18.53 -1.41 -2.19
CA LEU A 204 17.42 -0.57 -1.71
C LEU A 204 16.56 -0.06 -2.87
N HIS A 205 17.19 0.42 -3.94
CA HIS A 205 16.48 0.88 -5.12
C HIS A 205 15.64 -0.24 -5.76
N LYS A 206 16.24 -1.43 -5.97
CA LYS A 206 15.52 -2.58 -6.56
C LYS A 206 14.39 -3.08 -5.67
N ALA A 207 14.57 -3.08 -4.35
CA ALA A 207 13.57 -3.54 -3.41
C ALA A 207 12.27 -2.69 -3.46
N LEU A 208 12.32 -1.43 -3.89
CA LEU A 208 11.15 -0.55 -4.03
C LEU A 208 10.58 -0.46 -5.45
N HIS A 209 11.42 -0.53 -6.49
CA HIS A 209 11.02 -0.17 -7.85
C HIS A 209 10.90 -1.37 -8.81
N SER A 210 10.89 -2.59 -8.29
CA SER A 210 10.66 -3.80 -9.09
C SER A 210 9.16 -4.16 -9.11
N ASP A 211 8.76 -5.06 -10.01
CA ASP A 211 7.45 -5.71 -9.94
C ASP A 211 7.23 -6.34 -8.56
N PHE A 212 5.97 -6.43 -8.12
CA PHE A 212 5.62 -6.83 -6.75
C PHE A 212 6.38 -8.07 -6.26
N TRP A 213 6.34 -9.19 -6.99
CA TRP A 213 7.02 -10.43 -6.60
C TRP A 213 8.55 -10.35 -6.55
N ASN A 214 9.15 -9.28 -7.10
CA ASN A 214 10.57 -8.98 -7.05
C ASN A 214 10.91 -7.93 -5.98
N GLN A 215 9.92 -7.29 -5.33
CA GLN A 215 10.11 -6.44 -4.16
C GLN A 215 10.36 -7.31 -2.93
N PHE A 216 11.53 -7.94 -2.87
CA PHE A 216 11.84 -9.02 -1.93
C PHE A 216 11.63 -8.64 -0.46
N THR A 217 11.86 -7.39 -0.06
CA THR A 217 11.59 -6.92 1.31
C THR A 217 10.10 -6.96 1.62
N ALA A 218 9.25 -6.41 0.76
CA ALA A 218 7.81 -6.42 0.93
C ALA A 218 7.25 -7.85 0.92
N VAL A 219 7.73 -8.70 -0.01
CA VAL A 219 7.26 -10.08 -0.16
C VAL A 219 7.69 -10.94 1.03
N ALA A 220 8.95 -10.85 1.47
CA ALA A 220 9.44 -11.60 2.63
C ALA A 220 8.69 -11.18 3.90
N GLY A 221 8.51 -9.88 4.12
CA GLY A 221 7.73 -9.38 5.24
C GLY A 221 6.27 -9.86 5.20
N MET A 222 5.63 -9.83 4.03
CA MET A 222 4.25 -10.30 3.86
C MET A 222 4.10 -11.77 4.22
N PHE A 223 4.98 -12.65 3.73
CA PHE A 223 4.95 -14.07 4.08
C PHE A 223 5.27 -14.31 5.55
N TYR A 224 6.18 -13.54 6.15
CA TYR A 224 6.48 -13.67 7.57
C TYR A 224 5.29 -13.27 8.46
N PHE A 225 4.59 -12.18 8.13
CA PHE A 225 3.34 -11.84 8.82
C PHE A 225 2.26 -12.92 8.63
N ASP A 226 2.19 -13.54 7.46
CA ASP A 226 1.28 -14.66 7.23
C ASP A 226 1.60 -15.88 8.10
N ASP A 227 2.87 -16.28 8.16
CA ASP A 227 3.34 -17.38 9.00
C ASP A 227 3.01 -17.12 10.48
N VAL A 228 3.26 -15.89 10.98
CA VAL A 228 2.92 -15.48 12.34
C VAL A 228 1.41 -15.50 12.60
N TYR A 229 0.59 -15.07 11.63
CA TYR A 229 -0.86 -15.16 11.74
C TYR A 229 -1.33 -16.61 11.78
N HIS A 230 -0.74 -17.49 10.97
CA HIS A 230 -1.10 -18.90 10.96
C HIS A 230 -0.79 -19.58 12.30
N ASP A 231 0.38 -19.28 12.87
CA ASP A 231 0.87 -19.93 14.09
C ASP A 231 0.20 -19.40 15.37
N ILE A 232 0.02 -18.08 15.46
CA ILE A 232 -0.38 -17.39 16.72
C ILE A 232 -1.70 -16.63 16.55
N GLY A 233 -2.20 -16.46 15.31
CA GLY A 233 -3.40 -15.70 15.03
C GLY A 233 -3.19 -14.19 15.17
N LYS A 234 -4.32 -13.49 15.38
CA LYS A 234 -4.37 -12.02 15.52
C LYS A 234 -3.41 -11.51 16.61
N ASP A 235 -3.31 -12.20 17.74
CA ASP A 235 -2.48 -11.76 18.86
C ASP A 235 -0.99 -11.74 18.50
N GLY A 236 -0.54 -12.68 17.65
CA GLY A 236 0.83 -12.69 17.12
C GLY A 236 1.12 -11.45 16.28
N ILE A 237 0.18 -11.05 15.42
CA ILE A 237 0.30 -9.85 14.60
C ILE A 237 0.35 -8.59 15.46
N LEU A 238 -0.52 -8.48 16.48
CA LEU A 238 -0.51 -7.35 17.40
C LEU A 238 0.81 -7.26 18.19
N LEU A 239 1.33 -8.40 18.65
CA LEU A 239 2.60 -8.46 19.37
C LEU A 239 3.77 -8.04 18.48
N LEU A 240 3.87 -8.64 17.29
CA LEU A 240 4.92 -8.33 16.32
C LEU A 240 4.89 -6.85 15.92
N TYR A 241 3.68 -6.33 15.71
CA TYR A 241 3.51 -4.93 15.40
C TYR A 241 3.99 -3.99 16.52
N ARG A 242 3.69 -4.31 17.79
CA ARG A 242 4.15 -3.52 18.95
C ARG A 242 5.67 -3.45 19.06
N HIS A 243 6.39 -4.51 18.68
CA HIS A 243 7.85 -4.51 18.63
C HIS A 243 8.41 -3.53 17.59
N GLY A 244 7.64 -3.24 16.54
CA GLY A 244 8.00 -2.28 15.50
C GLY A 244 9.06 -2.79 14.53
N PRO A 245 9.53 -1.92 13.62
CA PRO A 245 10.43 -2.31 12.53
C PRO A 245 11.88 -2.59 12.98
N LYS A 246 12.31 -2.06 14.13
CA LYS A 246 13.71 -2.14 14.57
C LYS A 246 14.13 -3.60 14.80
N HIS A 247 15.19 -4.05 14.13
CA HIS A 247 15.70 -5.42 14.14
C HIS A 247 14.70 -6.47 13.62
N PHE A 248 13.70 -6.05 12.84
CA PHE A 248 12.68 -6.94 12.29
C PHE A 248 13.28 -8.03 11.40
N ILE A 249 14.19 -7.68 10.48
CA ILE A 249 14.82 -8.66 9.59
C ILE A 249 15.64 -9.70 10.35
N HIS A 250 16.21 -9.34 11.51
CA HIS A 250 16.87 -10.32 12.37
C HIS A 250 15.87 -11.26 13.02
N THR A 251 14.72 -10.76 13.46
CA THR A 251 13.63 -11.56 14.05
C THR A 251 13.14 -12.65 13.08
N ILE A 252 13.08 -12.34 11.78
CA ILE A 252 12.72 -13.28 10.71
C ILE A 252 13.67 -14.50 10.69
N PHE A 253 14.98 -14.28 10.83
CA PHE A 253 15.98 -15.35 10.66
C PHE A 253 16.47 -16.00 11.96
N HIS A 254 16.18 -15.41 13.13
CA HIS A 254 16.68 -15.90 14.43
C HIS A 254 15.61 -16.65 15.25
N THR A 255 14.50 -17.06 14.64
CA THR A 255 13.42 -17.79 15.32
C THR A 255 13.72 -19.28 15.57
N ASN A 256 14.91 -19.77 15.23
CA ASN A 256 15.32 -21.18 15.40
C ASN A 256 16.22 -21.48 16.61
N ASP A 257 16.45 -20.54 17.53
CA ASP A 257 17.19 -20.80 18.77
C ASP A 257 16.25 -20.97 19.99
N LYS A 258 15.29 -21.90 19.91
CA LYS A 258 14.53 -22.38 21.07
C LYS A 258 14.48 -23.91 21.11
#